data_AF-A0A4Y9EPY8-F1
#
_entry.id   AF-A0A4Y9EPY8-F1
#
_cell.length_a   1.000
_cell.length_b   1.000
_cell.length_c   1.000
_cell.angle_alpha   90.00
_cell.angle_beta   90.00
_cell.angle_gamma   90.00
#
_symmetry.space_group_name_H-M   'P 1'
#
loop_
_entity.id
_entity.type
_entity.pdbx_description
1 polymer ?
#
loop_
_entity_poly.entity_id
_entity_poly.type
_entity_poly.pdbx_seq_one_letter_code
_entity_poly.pdbx_strand_id
1 'polypeptide(L)'
;MSGLQRLRIVAILLGGSLIIGEAYRSWGAGRTPTAWLDDMLMGTLLICAAIAVARGGWQRRALFTGAWGVCAGMLYGSFFGKVFAPAAENPGNFALGTLTALVGVAFAVSVLGFVASLFVADVAPPNDTK
;
A
#
# COMPACT_ATOMS: atom_id res chain seq x y z
N MET A 1 0.10 12.03 -18.95
CA MET A 1 -0.30 10.82 -18.16
C MET A 1 -1.68 11.03 -17.58
N SER A 2 -2.58 10.04 -17.69
CA SER A 2 -3.90 10.10 -17.07
C SER A 2 -3.84 10.04 -15.54
N GLY A 3 -4.91 10.46 -14.86
CA GLY A 3 -5.00 10.35 -13.40
C GLY A 3 -4.83 8.92 -12.92
N LEU A 4 -5.43 7.95 -13.64
CA LEU A 4 -5.31 6.53 -13.32
C LEU A 4 -3.87 6.03 -13.49
N GLN A 5 -3.18 6.43 -14.56
CA GLN A 5 -1.77 6.06 -14.76
C GLN A 5 -0.89 6.54 -13.60
N ARG A 6 -1.05 7.79 -13.16
CA ARG A 6 -0.32 8.32 -11.99
C ARG A 6 -0.62 7.51 -10.74
N LEU A 7 -1.89 7.25 -10.46
CA LEU A 7 -2.30 6.53 -9.26
C LEU A 7 -1.79 5.08 -9.23
N ARG A 8 -1.76 4.41 -10.39
CA ARG A 8 -1.15 3.07 -10.54
C ARG A 8 0.35 3.09 -10.26
N ILE A 9 1.08 4.09 -10.76
CA ILE A 9 2.53 4.22 -10.48
C ILE A 9 2.75 4.39 -8.98
N VAL A 10 2.00 5.27 -8.33
CA VAL A 10 2.10 5.47 -6.87
C VAL A 10 1.77 4.19 -6.11
N ALA A 11 0.72 3.46 -6.52
CA ALA A 11 0.37 2.17 -5.92
C ALA A 11 1.51 1.14 -6.02
N ILE A 12 2.16 1.05 -7.18
CA ILE A 12 3.28 0.12 -7.40
C ILE A 12 4.49 0.53 -6.56
N LEU A 13 4.82 1.82 -6.53
CA LEU A 13 5.94 2.34 -5.73
C LEU A 13 5.71 2.13 -4.23
N LEU A 14 4.50 2.41 -3.74
CA LEU A 14 4.15 2.18 -2.34
C LEU A 14 4.13 0.68 -2.00
N GLY A 15 3.49 -0.15 -2.81
CA GLY A 15 3.46 -1.59 -2.57
C GLY A 15 4.86 -2.20 -2.58
N GLY A 16 5.72 -1.75 -3.50
CA GLY A 16 7.12 -2.17 -3.58
C GLY A 16 7.94 -1.68 -2.38
N SER A 17 7.74 -0.44 -1.93
CA SER A 17 8.46 0.08 -0.76
C SER A 17 8.05 -0.62 0.54
N LEU A 18 6.80 -1.04 0.68
CA LEU A 18 6.34 -1.85 1.82
C LEU A 18 7.03 -3.21 1.85
N ILE A 19 7.04 -3.92 0.71
CA ILE A 19 7.71 -5.23 0.59
C ILE A 19 9.20 -5.11 0.87
N ILE A 20 9.89 -4.17 0.21
CA ILE A 20 11.34 -4.01 0.35
C ILE A 20 11.70 -3.51 1.75
N GLY A 21 10.95 -2.53 2.25
CA GLY A 21 11.14 -1.94 3.57
C GLY A 21 10.97 -2.99 4.67
N GLU A 22 9.95 -3.83 4.57
CA GLU A 22 9.72 -4.88 5.55
C GLU A 22 10.73 -6.02 5.44
N ALA A 23 11.10 -6.42 4.23
CA ALA A 23 12.16 -7.41 4.03
C ALA A 23 13.47 -6.94 4.67
N TYR A 24 13.85 -5.67 4.47
CA TYR A 24 15.01 -5.09 5.15
C TYR A 24 14.81 -5.02 6.66
N ARG A 25 13.65 -4.56 7.15
CA ARG A 25 13.38 -4.44 8.59
C ARG A 25 13.52 -5.78 9.31
N SER A 26 13.01 -6.84 8.69
CA SER A 26 12.92 -8.18 9.27
C SER A 26 14.17 -9.04 9.05
N TRP A 27 15.06 -8.66 8.13
CA TRP A 27 16.28 -9.40 7.83
C TRP A 27 17.20 -9.55 9.05
N GLY A 28 17.41 -10.78 9.51
CA GLY A 28 18.27 -11.06 10.67
C GLY A 28 17.74 -10.58 12.02
N ALA A 29 16.54 -9.99 12.07
CA ALA A 29 15.95 -9.40 13.28
C ALA A 29 15.17 -10.40 14.15
N GLY A 30 15.15 -11.69 13.78
CA GLY A 30 14.46 -12.75 14.54
C GLY A 30 12.94 -12.60 14.63
N ARG A 31 12.32 -11.82 13.73
CA ARG A 31 10.88 -11.55 13.71
C ARG A 31 10.10 -12.75 13.17
N THR A 32 8.94 -13.03 13.75
CA THR A 32 8.08 -14.14 13.32
C THR A 32 7.51 -13.89 11.91
N PRO A 33 7.25 -14.93 11.11
CA PRO A 33 6.65 -14.78 9.78
C PRO A 33 5.36 -13.96 9.76
N THR A 34 4.51 -14.16 10.77
CA THR A 34 3.25 -13.42 10.92
C THR A 34 3.44 -11.91 11.07
N ALA A 35 4.61 -11.46 11.53
CA ALA A 35 4.88 -10.05 11.83
C ALA A 35 5.41 -9.24 10.64
N TRP A 36 5.59 -9.89 9.48
CA TRP A 36 5.99 -9.26 8.22
C TRP A 36 5.17 -9.71 7.01
N LEU A 37 4.40 -10.80 7.13
CA LEU A 37 3.59 -11.35 6.04
C LEU A 37 2.47 -10.40 5.61
N ASP A 38 1.91 -9.62 6.53
CA ASP A 38 0.90 -8.61 6.25
C ASP A 38 1.41 -7.54 5.27
N ASP A 39 2.63 -7.03 5.47
CA ASP A 39 3.26 -6.07 4.56
C ASP A 39 3.50 -6.68 3.17
N MET A 40 3.91 -7.96 3.11
CA MET A 40 4.08 -8.68 1.84
C MET A 40 2.77 -8.82 1.10
N LEU A 41 1.72 -9.24 1.80
CA LEU A 41 0.40 -9.48 1.22
C LEU A 41 -0.25 -8.19 0.77
N MET A 42 -0.22 -7.13 1.60
CA MET A 42 -0.83 -5.85 1.23
C MET A 42 -0.09 -5.17 0.08
N GLY A 43 1.25 -5.21 0.10
CA GLY A 43 2.07 -4.63 -0.98
C GLY A 43 1.83 -5.34 -2.30
N THR A 44 1.78 -6.68 -2.26
CA THR A 44 1.51 -7.51 -3.44
C THR A 44 0.10 -7.27 -3.97
N LEU A 45 -0.91 -7.24 -3.09
CA LEU A 45 -2.29 -6.94 -3.47
C LEU A 45 -2.40 -5.59 -4.17
N LEU A 46 -1.75 -4.55 -3.62
CA LEU A 46 -1.75 -3.20 -4.17
C LEU A 46 -1.10 -3.16 -5.56
N ILE A 47 0.04 -3.83 -5.75
CA ILE A 47 0.72 -3.94 -7.06
C ILE A 47 -0.16 -4.70 -8.06
N CYS A 48 -0.67 -5.87 -7.69
CA CYS A 48 -1.50 -6.69 -8.57
C CYS A 48 -2.77 -5.94 -9.00
N ALA A 49 -3.43 -5.24 -8.08
CA ALA A 49 -4.59 -4.43 -8.39
C ALA A 49 -4.25 -3.24 -9.30
N ALA A 50 -3.10 -2.59 -9.08
CA ALA A 50 -2.60 -1.53 -9.95
C ALA A 50 -2.29 -2.02 -11.38
N ILE A 51 -1.83 -3.26 -11.54
CA ILE A 51 -1.64 -3.88 -12.86
C ILE A 51 -2.99 -4.21 -13.48
N ALA A 52 -3.91 -4.81 -12.72
CA ALA A 52 -5.21 -5.24 -13.21
C ALA A 52 -6.07 -4.07 -13.71
N VAL A 53 -6.15 -2.97 -12.97
CA VAL A 53 -7.00 -1.81 -13.30
C VAL A 53 -6.65 -1.15 -14.64
N ALA A 54 -5.47 -1.42 -15.19
CA ALA A 54 -5.06 -0.99 -16.53
C ALA A 54 -5.99 -1.48 -17.65
N ARG A 55 -6.67 -2.61 -17.43
CA ARG A 55 -7.54 -3.26 -18.42
C ARG A 55 -8.98 -2.70 -18.41
N GLY A 56 -9.27 -1.73 -17.55
CA GLY A 56 -10.61 -1.15 -17.37
C GLY A 56 -11.61 -2.12 -16.73
N GLY A 57 -12.83 -1.61 -16.52
CA GLY A 57 -13.96 -2.37 -15.99
C GLY A 57 -14.14 -2.21 -14.47
N TRP A 58 -15.40 -2.20 -14.05
CA TRP A 58 -15.80 -1.85 -12.69
C TRP A 58 -15.21 -2.78 -11.62
N GLN A 59 -15.10 -4.09 -11.88
CA GLN A 59 -14.54 -5.05 -10.92
C GLN A 59 -13.08 -4.74 -10.61
N ARG A 60 -12.30 -4.34 -11.62
CA ARG A 60 -10.87 -4.06 -11.47
C ARG A 60 -10.64 -2.74 -10.74
N ARG A 61 -11.51 -1.74 -10.96
CA ARG A 61 -11.54 -0.54 -10.12
C ARG A 61 -11.92 -0.81 -8.68
N ALA A 62 -12.95 -1.63 -8.47
CA ALA A 62 -13.40 -2.00 -7.13
C ALA A 62 -12.27 -2.71 -6.38
N LEU A 63 -11.59 -3.65 -7.04
CA LEU A 63 -10.39 -4.30 -6.51
C LEU A 63 -9.27 -3.29 -6.22
N PHE A 64 -8.99 -2.35 -7.13
CA PHE A 64 -7.95 -1.33 -6.93
C PHE A 64 -8.24 -0.40 -5.76
N THR A 65 -9.48 0.07 -5.64
CA THR A 65 -9.95 0.87 -4.50
C THR A 65 -9.91 0.07 -3.21
N GLY A 66 -10.36 -1.20 -3.25
CA GLY A 66 -10.28 -2.11 -2.10
C GLY A 66 -8.85 -2.33 -1.64
N ALA A 67 -7.91 -2.50 -2.57
CA ALA A 67 -6.49 -2.66 -2.25
C ALA A 67 -5.89 -1.43 -1.55
N TRP A 68 -6.24 -0.22 -2.01
CA TRP A 68 -5.88 1.02 -1.30
C TRP A 68 -6.48 1.08 0.11
N GLY A 69 -7.75 0.67 0.27
CA GLY A 69 -8.42 0.63 1.57
C GLY A 69 -7.78 -0.37 2.54
N VAL A 70 -7.42 -1.57 2.06
CA VAL A 70 -6.66 -2.56 2.85
C VAL A 70 -5.32 -2.00 3.30
N CYS A 71 -4.58 -1.37 2.39
CA CYS A 71 -3.30 -0.73 2.69
C CYS A 71 -3.43 0.37 3.76
N ALA A 72 -4.44 1.24 3.63
CA ALA A 72 -4.72 2.26 4.64
C ALA A 72 -5.10 1.67 6.00
N GLY A 73 -5.96 0.66 6.03
CA GLY A 73 -6.39 0.00 7.26
C GLY A 73 -5.24 -0.71 8.00
N MET A 74 -4.36 -1.40 7.29
CA MET A 74 -3.20 -2.07 7.89
C MET A 74 -2.15 -1.06 8.39
N LEU A 75 -1.86 -0.03 7.60
CA LEU A 75 -0.92 1.02 7.99
C LEU A 75 -1.41 1.87 9.16
N TYR A 76 -2.73 2.04 9.35
CA TYR A 76 -3.30 2.70 10.52
C TYR A 76 -2.81 2.08 11.82
N GLY A 77 -2.97 0.76 11.97
CA GLY A 77 -2.54 0.04 13.17
C GLY A 77 -1.02 0.13 13.37
N SER A 78 -0.26 -0.06 12.29
CA SER A 78 1.21 -0.01 12.33
C SER A 78 1.76 1.36 12.70
N PHE A 79 1.17 2.45 12.20
CA PHE A 79 1.58 3.82 12.51
C PHE A 79 1.25 4.19 13.94
N PHE A 80 -0.02 4.03 14.34
CA PHE A 80 -0.46 4.48 15.66
C PHE A 80 0.07 3.59 16.80
N GLY A 81 0.37 2.31 16.54
CA GLY A 81 1.11 1.46 17.48
C GLY A 81 2.48 2.06 17.84
N LYS A 82 3.20 2.58 16.84
CA LYS A 82 4.51 3.23 17.05
C LYS A 82 4.43 4.58 17.73
N VAL A 83 3.39 5.35 17.43
CA VAL A 83 3.19 6.68 18.04
C VAL A 83 2.78 6.56 19.51
N PHE A 84 1.86 5.66 19.83
CA PHE A 84 1.24 5.61 21.17
C PHE A 84 1.77 4.51 22.07
N ALA A 85 2.38 3.46 21.53
CA ALA A 85 2.98 2.36 22.30
C ALA A 85 4.41 2.00 21.83
N PRO A 86 5.34 2.99 21.69
CA PRO A 86 6.67 2.77 21.11
C PRO A 86 7.50 1.70 21.84
N ALA A 87 7.30 1.50 23.14
CA ALA A 87 8.02 0.51 23.94
C ALA A 87 7.67 -0.96 23.59
N ALA A 88 6.52 -1.19 22.94
CA ALA A 88 6.08 -2.52 22.49
C ALA A 88 6.55 -2.86 21.06
N GLU A 89 7.15 -1.89 20.36
CA GLU A 89 7.51 -2.04 18.96
C GLU A 89 8.93 -2.59 18.79
N ASN A 90 9.07 -3.54 17.88
CA ASN A 90 10.38 -3.98 17.41
C ASN A 90 10.68 -3.30 16.06
N PRO A 91 11.60 -2.32 16.02
CA PRO A 91 11.89 -1.56 14.80
C PRO A 91 12.80 -2.33 13.84
N GLY A 92 13.31 -3.51 14.22
CA GLY A 92 14.23 -4.32 13.43
C GLY A 92 15.48 -3.53 13.06
N ASN A 93 15.82 -3.52 11.78
CA ASN A 93 17.00 -2.82 11.25
C ASN A 93 16.85 -1.29 11.13
N PHE A 94 15.70 -0.71 11.48
CA PHE A 94 15.50 0.74 11.48
C PHE A 94 15.65 1.34 12.88
N ALA A 95 16.02 2.62 12.94
CA ALA A 95 15.72 3.41 14.13
C ALA A 95 14.20 3.63 14.25
N LEU A 96 13.64 3.52 15.46
CA LEU A 96 12.19 3.60 15.68
C LEU A 96 11.58 4.90 15.15
N GLY A 97 12.24 6.04 15.35
CA GLY A 97 11.78 7.34 14.82
C GLY A 97 11.71 7.36 13.30
N THR A 98 12.74 6.83 12.62
CA THR A 98 12.79 6.73 11.15
C THR A 98 11.69 5.81 10.64
N LEU A 99 11.50 4.64 11.26
CA LEU A 99 10.43 3.71 10.89
C LEU A 99 9.05 4.36 11.03
N THR A 100 8.81 5.05 12.15
CA THR A 100 7.55 5.74 12.42
C THR A 100 7.26 6.81 11.36
N ALA A 101 8.27 7.58 10.97
CA ALA A 101 8.14 8.58 9.92
C ALA A 101 7.82 7.95 8.55
N LEU A 102 8.55 6.88 8.17
CA LEU A 102 8.32 6.17 6.91
C LEU A 102 6.91 5.57 6.84
N VAL A 103 6.47 4.89 7.90
CA VAL A 103 5.12 4.30 7.99
C VAL A 103 4.06 5.40 8.00
N GLY A 104 4.30 6.55 8.65
CA GLY A 104 3.40 7.69 8.64
C GLY A 104 3.21 8.29 7.24
N VAL A 105 4.29 8.43 6.48
CA VAL A 105 4.22 8.87 5.06
C VAL A 105 3.47 7.84 4.23
N ALA A 106 3.79 6.56 4.38
CA ALA A 106 3.09 5.48 3.69
C ALA A 106 1.58 5.49 3.98
N PHE A 107 1.20 5.71 5.24
CA PHE A 107 -0.19 5.81 5.68
C PHE A 107 -0.90 7.04 5.07
N ALA A 108 -0.27 8.21 5.07
CA ALA A 108 -0.86 9.39 4.44
C ALA A 108 -1.06 9.17 2.92
N VAL A 109 -0.07 8.58 2.25
CA VAL A 109 -0.16 8.25 0.82
C VAL A 109 -1.27 7.22 0.55
N SER A 110 -1.45 6.22 1.42
CA SER A 110 -2.49 5.20 1.23
C SER A 110 -3.90 5.76 1.39
N VAL A 111 -4.13 6.66 2.36
CA VAL A 111 -5.41 7.38 2.50
C VAL A 111 -5.69 8.26 1.28
N LEU A 112 -4.69 9.04 0.83
CA LEU A 112 -4.84 9.87 -0.36
C LEU A 112 -5.08 9.03 -1.62
N GLY A 113 -4.39 7.90 -1.74
CA GLY A 113 -4.55 6.96 -2.85
C GLY A 113 -5.94 6.32 -2.88
N PHE A 114 -6.46 5.94 -1.71
CA PHE A 114 -7.83 5.44 -1.56
C PHE A 114 -8.87 6.48 -1.96
N VAL A 115 -8.76 7.71 -1.45
CA VAL A 115 -9.68 8.79 -1.80
C VAL A 115 -9.60 9.09 -3.30
N ALA A 116 -8.39 9.20 -3.84
CA ALA A 116 -8.19 9.46 -5.27
C ALA A 116 -8.76 8.33 -6.16
N SER A 117 -8.70 7.07 -5.72
CA SER A 117 -9.21 5.94 -6.52
C SER A 117 -10.73 5.95 -6.66
N LEU A 118 -11.46 6.57 -5.72
CA LEU A 118 -12.91 6.74 -5.80
C LEU A 118 -13.33 7.70 -6.94
N PHE A 119 -12.52 8.72 -7.21
CA PHE A 119 -12.85 9.76 -8.18
C PHE A 119 -12.22 9.55 -9.56
N VAL A 120 -11.20 8.68 -9.67
CA VAL A 120 -10.47 8.53 -10.94
C VAL A 120 -11.34 7.80 -11.97
N ALA A 121 -11.67 8.47 -13.08
CA ALA A 121 -12.51 7.90 -14.13
C ALA A 121 -11.94 6.62 -14.74
N ASP A 122 -12.83 5.72 -15.17
CA ASP A 122 -12.46 4.54 -15.95
C ASP A 122 -11.85 4.94 -17.29
N VAL A 123 -10.86 4.19 -17.74
CA VAL A 123 -10.57 4.10 -19.16
C VAL A 123 -11.61 3.13 -19.73
N ALA A 124 -12.48 3.60 -20.62
CA ALA A 124 -13.42 2.75 -21.32
C ALA A 124 -12.64 1.59 -21.98
N PRO A 125 -13.10 0.33 -21.87
CA PRO A 125 -12.45 -0.77 -22.57
C PRO A 125 -12.47 -0.49 -24.09
N PRO A 126 -11.51 -1.01 -24.86
CA PRO A 126 -11.36 -0.72 -26.30
C PRO A 126 -12.57 -1.06 -27.18
N ASN A 127 -13.62 -1.67 -26.62
CA ASN A 127 -14.70 -2.33 -27.33
C ASN A 127 -16.05 -1.58 -27.16
N ASP A 128 -16.07 -0.46 -26.44
CA ASP A 128 -17.31 0.26 -26.10
C ASP A 128 -17.66 1.39 -27.09
N THR A 129 -16.95 1.51 -28.21
CA THR A 129 -17.41 2.29 -29.37
C THR A 129 -18.32 1.41 -30.23
N LYS A 130 -19.60 1.35 -29.87
CA LYS A 130 -20.65 1.00 -30.83
C LYS A 130 -21.18 2.26 -31.47
#